data_AF-A0A942MXM5-F1
#
_entry.id   AF-A0A942MXM5-F1
#
_cell.length_a   1.000
_cell.length_b   1.000
_cell.length_c   1.000
_cell.angle_alpha   90.00
_cell.angle_beta   90.00
_cell.angle_gamma   90.00
#
_symmetry.space_group_name_H-M   'P 1'
#
loop_
_entity.id
_entity.type
_entity.pdbx_description
1 polymer ?
#
loop_
_entity_poly.entity_id
_entity_poly.type
_entity_poly.pdbx_seq_one_letter_code
_entity_poly.pdbx_strand_id
1 'polypeptide(L)'
;MKASLDTDIVIHLYGSGKEGLIFNYFDQLYMHAYLYERELKLKSVPVYKKLTTDVVAGRIEIVTTKDLVDMGIQGLFERYKRDYEYLFDSGELYAVSMAKAMGLMAFVSDDTKEYGPHETLVKELIEDVMPFAFYELLFLNYLSSEINLVEMHREFDEVTSQTMNLHPMKFRTKMLLTARRFSHRHGTERDYSYVRDFCQQHKVDYRVKMRGLKEYLSGIE
;
A
#
# COMPACT_ATOMS: atom_id res chain seq x y z
N MET A 1 8.50 8.57 -3.28
CA MET A 1 8.41 8.33 -1.81
C MET A 1 9.11 7.03 -1.43
N LYS A 2 9.59 6.85 -0.20
CA LYS A 2 10.07 5.53 0.28
C LYS A 2 8.98 4.80 1.06
N ALA A 3 8.84 3.49 0.89
CA ALA A 3 7.76 2.73 1.53
C ALA A 3 8.18 1.37 2.09
N SER A 4 7.52 0.94 3.17
CA SER A 4 7.57 -0.43 3.67
C SER A 4 6.49 -1.29 3.03
N LEU A 5 6.82 -2.54 2.71
CA LEU A 5 5.90 -3.52 2.16
C LEU A 5 5.45 -4.53 3.22
N ASP A 6 4.17 -4.86 3.17
CA ASP A 6 3.57 -6.03 3.82
C ASP A 6 3.61 -7.27 2.89
N THR A 7 3.51 -8.46 3.47
CA THR A 7 3.52 -9.73 2.74
C THR A 7 2.32 -9.89 1.83
N ASP A 8 1.12 -9.51 2.28
CA ASP A 8 -0.12 -9.86 1.58
C ASP A 8 -0.29 -9.08 0.27
N ILE A 9 0.01 -7.78 0.25
CA ILE A 9 0.02 -6.99 -0.99
C ILE A 9 1.05 -7.50 -2.00
N VAL A 10 2.21 -7.96 -1.53
CA VAL A 10 3.23 -8.57 -2.39
C VAL A 10 2.66 -9.84 -3.03
N ILE A 11 1.98 -10.68 -2.26
CA ILE A 11 1.32 -11.88 -2.78
C ILE A 11 0.25 -11.51 -3.82
N HIS A 12 -0.60 -10.53 -3.54
CA HIS A 12 -1.68 -10.14 -4.44
C HIS A 12 -1.14 -9.59 -5.77
N LEU A 13 -0.16 -8.69 -5.73
CA LEU A 13 0.36 -8.06 -6.94
C LEU A 13 1.22 -9.00 -7.77
N TYR A 14 2.19 -9.70 -7.17
CA TYR A 14 3.03 -10.65 -7.92
C TYR A 14 2.28 -11.92 -8.34
N GLY A 15 1.27 -12.32 -7.55
CA GLY A 15 0.37 -13.42 -7.88
C GLY A 15 -0.48 -13.13 -9.10
N SER A 16 -0.89 -11.86 -9.28
CA SER A 16 -1.69 -11.41 -10.42
C SER A 16 -0.88 -10.88 -11.61
N GLY A 17 0.45 -10.81 -11.51
CA GLY A 17 1.30 -10.23 -12.56
C GLY A 17 1.19 -8.70 -12.66
N LYS A 18 0.80 -8.04 -11.56
CA LYS A 18 0.60 -6.59 -11.42
C LYS A 18 1.64 -5.93 -10.50
N GLU A 19 2.77 -6.59 -10.25
CA GLU A 19 3.87 -6.06 -9.43
C GLU A 19 4.39 -4.71 -9.90
N GLY A 20 4.24 -4.37 -11.18
CA GLY A 20 4.58 -3.05 -11.71
C GLY A 20 3.95 -1.88 -10.94
N LEU A 21 2.76 -2.10 -10.35
CA LEU A 21 1.98 -1.06 -9.69
C LEU A 21 2.72 -0.41 -8.51
N ILE A 22 3.45 -1.18 -7.70
CA ILE A 22 4.20 -0.64 -6.56
C ILE A 22 5.44 0.14 -7.00
N PHE A 23 6.00 -0.13 -8.17
CA PHE A 23 7.21 0.55 -8.62
C PHE A 23 6.95 1.94 -9.23
N ASN A 24 5.69 2.31 -9.49
CA ASN A 24 5.34 3.59 -10.11
C ASN A 24 5.40 4.79 -9.13
N TYR A 25 5.27 4.54 -7.82
CA TYR A 25 5.03 5.59 -6.82
C TYR A 25 6.14 5.71 -5.77
N PHE A 26 6.98 4.68 -5.67
CA PHE A 26 7.97 4.60 -4.62
C PHE A 26 9.38 4.56 -5.21
N ASP A 27 10.24 5.47 -4.74
CA ASP A 27 11.63 5.59 -5.18
C ASP A 27 12.46 4.40 -4.68
N GLN A 28 12.09 3.90 -3.50
CA GLN A 28 12.68 2.71 -2.89
C GLN A 28 11.62 2.00 -2.05
N LEU A 29 11.61 0.68 -2.16
CA LEU A 29 10.76 -0.21 -1.39
C LEU A 29 11.61 -0.98 -0.40
N TYR A 30 11.09 -1.16 0.81
CA TYR A 30 11.74 -1.90 1.89
C TYR A 30 10.81 -3.00 2.38
N MET A 31 11.37 -4.17 2.70
CA MET A 31 10.63 -5.26 3.32
C MET A 31 11.48 -5.84 4.45
N HIS A 32 10.89 -6.05 5.61
CA HIS A 32 11.63 -6.63 6.72
C HIS A 32 11.96 -8.10 6.43
N ALA A 33 13.16 -8.56 6.80
CA ALA A 33 13.65 -9.91 6.52
C ALA A 33 12.75 -11.02 7.10
N TYR A 34 12.07 -10.76 8.22
CA TYR A 34 11.05 -11.68 8.76
C TYR A 34 9.93 -11.96 7.75
N LEU A 35 9.38 -10.90 7.13
CA LEU A 35 8.31 -11.02 6.14
C LEU A 35 8.81 -11.77 4.91
N TYR A 36 10.01 -11.43 4.44
CA TYR A 36 10.60 -12.03 3.25
C TYR A 36 10.96 -13.52 3.43
N GLU A 37 11.72 -13.86 4.47
CA GLU A 37 12.28 -15.21 4.66
C GLU A 37 11.35 -16.17 5.40
N ARG A 38 10.44 -15.66 6.24
CA ARG A 38 9.53 -16.49 7.02
C ARG A 38 8.15 -16.48 6.42
N GLU A 39 7.49 -15.33 6.35
CA GLU A 39 6.08 -15.32 5.92
C GLU A 39 5.92 -15.61 4.44
N LEU A 40 6.52 -14.80 3.56
CA LEU A 40 6.30 -14.89 2.13
C LEU A 40 6.73 -16.25 1.57
N LYS A 41 7.90 -16.73 2.01
CA LYS A 41 8.44 -18.03 1.59
C LYS A 41 7.53 -19.21 1.97
N LEU A 42 6.82 -19.10 3.10
CA LEU A 42 5.85 -20.11 3.53
C LEU A 42 4.48 -19.94 2.85
N LYS A 43 4.00 -18.69 2.74
CA LYS A 43 2.69 -18.37 2.16
C LYS A 43 2.65 -18.61 0.63
N SER A 44 3.72 -18.26 -0.09
CA SER A 44 3.77 -18.39 -1.56
C SER A 44 5.20 -18.50 -2.11
N VAL A 45 5.68 -19.73 -2.31
CA VAL A 45 6.98 -20.01 -2.96
C VAL A 45 7.08 -19.41 -4.37
N PRO A 46 6.04 -19.44 -5.24
CA PRO A 46 6.13 -18.83 -6.56
C PRO A 46 6.34 -17.31 -6.50
N VAL A 47 5.62 -16.60 -5.62
CA VAL A 47 5.78 -15.15 -5.44
C VAL A 47 7.15 -14.85 -4.84
N TYR A 48 7.59 -15.60 -3.83
CA TYR A 48 8.92 -15.46 -3.24
C TYR A 48 10.01 -15.49 -4.33
N LYS A 49 9.99 -16.47 -5.24
CA LYS A 49 10.96 -16.57 -6.34
C LYS A 49 10.93 -15.37 -7.29
N LYS A 50 9.74 -14.87 -7.64
CA LYS A 50 9.63 -13.67 -8.48
C LYS A 50 10.19 -12.45 -7.75
N LEU A 51 9.76 -12.22 -6.52
CA LEU A 51 10.23 -11.11 -5.68
C LEU A 51 11.76 -11.15 -5.47
N THR A 52 12.36 -12.33 -5.30
CA THR A 52 13.82 -12.48 -5.19
C THR A 52 14.55 -11.84 -6.38
N THR A 53 13.97 -11.88 -7.58
CA THR A 53 14.58 -11.24 -8.77
C THR A 53 14.67 -9.73 -8.58
N ASP A 54 13.66 -9.12 -7.97
CA ASP A 54 13.58 -7.69 -7.72
C ASP A 54 14.42 -7.23 -6.53
N VAL A 55 14.55 -8.12 -5.53
CA VAL A 55 15.51 -7.96 -4.44
C VAL A 55 16.94 -7.98 -4.96
N VAL A 56 17.30 -8.96 -5.81
CA VAL A 56 18.64 -9.06 -6.40
C VAL A 56 18.94 -7.89 -7.33
N ALA A 57 17.93 -7.38 -8.03
CA ALA A 57 18.03 -6.18 -8.86
C ALA A 57 18.07 -4.87 -8.06
N GLY A 58 17.93 -4.91 -6.72
CA GLY A 58 17.94 -3.73 -5.85
C GLY A 58 16.66 -2.90 -5.87
N ARG A 59 15.59 -3.37 -6.54
CA ARG A 59 14.30 -2.66 -6.61
C ARG A 59 13.54 -2.70 -5.27
N ILE A 60 13.83 -3.72 -4.45
CA ILE A 60 13.28 -3.89 -3.10
C ILE A 60 14.44 -4.25 -2.17
N GLU A 61 14.61 -3.49 -1.10
CA GLU A 61 15.65 -3.69 -0.10
C GLU A 61 15.12 -4.53 1.06
N ILE A 62 15.80 -5.64 1.36
CA ILE A 62 15.47 -6.47 2.52
C ILE A 62 16.23 -5.96 3.74
N VAL A 63 15.49 -5.49 4.74
CA VAL A 63 16.08 -4.94 5.97
C VAL A 63 16.15 -6.04 7.03
N THR A 64 17.37 -6.35 7.47
CA THR A 64 17.64 -7.30 8.54
C THR A 64 17.78 -6.60 9.89
N THR A 65 17.73 -7.38 10.97
CA THR A 65 18.07 -6.87 12.31
C THR A 65 19.47 -6.29 12.38
N LYS A 66 20.42 -6.84 11.60
CA LYS A 66 21.78 -6.28 11.54
C LYS A 66 21.75 -4.88 10.93
N ASP A 67 21.01 -4.68 9.85
CA ASP A 67 20.90 -3.36 9.20
C ASP A 67 20.27 -2.34 10.13
N LEU A 68 19.25 -2.73 10.92
CA LEU A 68 18.65 -1.88 11.94
C LEU A 68 19.66 -1.49 13.05
N VAL A 69 20.55 -2.40 13.44
CA VAL A 69 21.65 -2.12 14.40
C VAL A 69 22.68 -1.19 13.77
N ASP A 70 23.11 -1.47 12.54
CA ASP A 70 24.11 -0.69 11.82
C ASP A 70 23.62 0.74 11.52
N MET A 71 22.31 0.92 11.29
CA MET A 71 21.65 2.22 11.20
C MET A 71 21.44 2.91 12.56
N GLY A 72 21.67 2.23 13.68
CA GLY A 72 21.46 2.76 15.03
C GLY A 72 19.98 2.91 15.44
N ILE A 73 19.05 2.25 14.74
CA ILE A 73 17.60 2.40 14.94
C ILE A 73 16.93 1.16 15.55
N GLN A 74 17.68 0.09 15.82
CA GLN A 74 17.14 -1.15 16.42
C GLN A 74 16.33 -0.87 17.70
N GLY A 75 16.78 0.06 18.56
CA GLY A 75 16.06 0.43 19.78
C GLY A 75 14.72 1.13 19.54
N LEU A 76 14.59 1.91 18.45
CA LEU A 76 13.33 2.51 18.04
C LEU A 76 12.39 1.46 17.46
N PHE A 77 12.92 0.57 16.62
CA PHE A 77 12.16 -0.53 16.04
C PHE A 77 11.51 -1.42 17.10
N GLU A 78 12.27 -1.90 18.10
CA GLU A 78 11.71 -2.74 19.16
C GLU A 78 10.73 -1.99 20.07
N ARG A 79 10.91 -0.68 20.24
CA ARG A 79 9.94 0.16 20.96
C ARG A 79 8.60 0.20 20.21
N TYR A 80 8.62 0.53 18.92
CA TYR A 80 7.40 0.57 18.11
C TYR A 80 6.72 -0.80 18.02
N LYS A 81 7.49 -1.89 17.93
CA LYS A 81 6.93 -3.24 18.00
C LYS A 81 6.18 -3.49 19.31
N ARG A 82 6.72 -3.05 20.44
CA ARG A 82 6.01 -3.19 21.72
C ARG A 82 4.78 -2.29 21.79
N ASP A 83 4.89 -1.06 21.29
CA ASP A 83 3.78 -0.10 21.34
C ASP A 83 2.59 -0.54 20.45
N TYR A 84 2.86 -1.30 19.38
CA TYR A 84 1.83 -1.77 18.44
C TYR A 84 1.48 -3.26 18.60
N GLU A 85 2.03 -3.97 19.59
CA GLU A 85 1.88 -5.43 19.73
C GLU A 85 0.43 -5.90 19.89
N TYR A 86 -0.43 -5.03 20.44
CA TYR A 86 -1.86 -5.31 20.64
C TYR A 86 -2.72 -4.84 19.47
N LEU A 87 -2.16 -4.08 18.52
CA LEU A 87 -2.89 -3.58 17.37
C LEU A 87 -2.81 -4.55 16.19
N PHE A 88 -1.66 -5.18 16.00
CA PHE A 88 -1.32 -5.87 14.76
C PHE A 88 -0.83 -7.30 14.99
N ASP A 89 -0.99 -8.15 13.98
CA ASP A 89 -0.33 -9.45 13.98
C ASP A 89 1.18 -9.33 13.73
N SER A 90 1.91 -10.44 13.82
CA SER A 90 3.38 -10.42 13.69
C SER A 90 3.88 -9.88 12.36
N GLY A 91 3.14 -9.99 11.27
CA GLY A 91 3.61 -9.53 9.97
C GLY A 91 3.48 -8.02 9.85
N GLU A 92 2.24 -7.56 10.00
CA GLU A 92 1.85 -6.16 10.00
C GLU A 92 2.69 -5.34 11.01
N LEU A 93 2.90 -5.92 12.21
CA LEU A 93 3.70 -5.31 13.27
C LEU A 93 5.12 -4.99 12.83
N TYR A 94 5.79 -5.93 12.15
CA TYR A 94 7.16 -5.74 11.70
C TYR A 94 7.24 -4.69 10.59
N ALA A 95 6.29 -4.70 9.64
CA ALA A 95 6.27 -3.75 8.53
C ALA A 95 6.05 -2.30 9.02
N VAL A 96 5.03 -2.08 9.85
CA VAL A 96 4.70 -0.74 10.35
C VAL A 96 5.79 -0.22 11.30
N SER A 97 6.30 -1.07 12.20
CA SER A 97 7.38 -0.68 13.12
C SER A 97 8.67 -0.33 12.38
N MET A 98 8.99 -1.06 11.32
CA MET A 98 10.15 -0.74 10.46
C MET A 98 9.95 0.59 9.76
N ALA A 99 8.76 0.82 9.18
CA ALA A 99 8.44 2.10 8.54
C ALA A 99 8.65 3.28 9.49
N LYS A 100 8.14 3.18 10.73
CA LYS A 100 8.32 4.21 11.76
C LYS A 100 9.77 4.37 12.22
N ALA A 101 10.50 3.28 12.43
CA ALA A 101 11.89 3.34 12.88
C ALA A 101 12.83 3.96 11.83
N MET A 102 12.59 3.66 10.56
CA MET A 102 13.40 4.17 9.43
C MET A 102 12.95 5.54 8.93
N GLY A 103 11.81 6.06 9.41
CA GLY A 103 11.23 7.31 8.89
C GLY A 103 10.74 7.19 7.46
N LEU A 104 10.18 6.04 7.07
CA LEU A 104 9.59 5.85 5.74
C LEU A 104 8.26 6.59 5.68
N MET A 105 7.98 7.25 4.54
CA MET A 105 6.78 8.07 4.38
C MET A 105 5.52 7.22 4.14
N ALA A 106 5.68 5.97 3.71
CA ALA A 106 4.56 5.12 3.34
C ALA A 106 4.69 3.68 3.81
N PHE A 107 3.53 3.05 3.92
CA PHE A 107 3.34 1.64 4.16
C PHE A 107 2.35 1.11 3.13
N VAL A 108 2.66 -0.01 2.49
CA VAL A 108 1.83 -0.59 1.44
C VAL A 108 1.29 -1.94 1.93
N SER A 109 -0.04 -2.05 2.05
CA SER A 109 -0.74 -3.26 2.51
C SER A 109 -2.19 -3.28 2.03
N ASP A 110 -2.68 -4.48 1.75
CA ASP A 110 -4.08 -4.73 1.43
C ASP A 110 -4.93 -5.12 2.64
N ASP A 111 -4.32 -5.20 3.83
CA ASP A 111 -5.05 -5.39 5.07
C ASP A 111 -5.82 -4.12 5.46
N THR A 112 -7.01 -4.03 4.89
CA THR A 112 -7.94 -2.92 4.99
C THR A 112 -9.15 -3.26 5.87
N LYS A 113 -9.02 -4.27 6.73
CA LYS A 113 -10.07 -4.65 7.69
C LYS A 113 -10.19 -3.59 8.79
N GLU A 114 -11.33 -3.59 9.48
CA GLU A 114 -11.51 -2.72 10.64
C GLU A 114 -10.44 -3.03 11.69
N TYR A 115 -9.79 -1.99 12.21
CA TYR A 115 -8.63 -2.07 13.12
C TYR A 115 -7.35 -2.70 12.51
N GLY A 116 -7.34 -2.99 11.20
CA GLY A 116 -6.13 -3.38 10.49
C GLY A 116 -5.11 -2.24 10.38
N PRO A 117 -3.87 -2.53 9.93
CA PRO A 117 -2.79 -1.55 9.86
C PRO A 117 -3.09 -0.41 8.89
N HIS A 118 -3.73 -0.71 7.74
CA HIS A 118 -4.13 0.33 6.79
C HIS A 118 -5.10 1.32 7.43
N GLU A 119 -6.19 0.81 8.00
CA GLU A 119 -7.23 1.68 8.59
C GLU A 119 -6.69 2.49 9.78
N THR A 120 -5.85 1.87 10.61
CA THR A 120 -5.20 2.51 11.77
C THR A 120 -4.33 3.70 11.34
N LEU A 121 -3.57 3.54 10.25
CA LEU A 121 -2.72 4.59 9.69
C LEU A 121 -3.53 5.66 8.92
N VAL A 122 -4.66 5.30 8.30
CA VAL A 122 -5.59 6.27 7.68
C VAL A 122 -6.20 7.18 8.76
N LYS A 123 -6.58 6.61 9.90
CA LYS A 123 -7.12 7.34 11.06
C LYS A 123 -6.06 8.13 11.84
N GLU A 124 -4.79 8.07 11.41
CA GLU A 124 -3.65 8.74 12.05
C GLU A 124 -3.47 8.36 13.53
N LEU A 125 -3.89 7.15 13.93
CA LEU A 125 -3.56 6.61 15.26
C LEU A 125 -2.06 6.29 15.38
N ILE A 126 -1.43 6.02 14.23
CA ILE A 126 0.01 6.02 14.04
C ILE A 126 0.30 7.09 12.97
N GLU A 127 0.99 8.14 13.38
CA GLU A 127 1.28 9.30 12.53
C GLU A 127 2.51 9.06 11.62
N ASP A 128 2.78 9.99 10.70
CA ASP A 128 3.96 10.06 9.79
C ASP A 128 4.09 8.98 8.71
N VAL A 129 3.29 7.92 8.75
CA VAL A 129 3.33 6.85 7.75
C VAL A 129 1.98 6.80 7.03
N MET A 130 2.00 7.06 5.72
CA MET A 130 0.79 7.03 4.90
C MET A 130 0.55 5.62 4.35
N PRO A 131 -0.63 5.02 4.61
CA PRO A 131 -0.93 3.69 4.11
C PRO A 131 -1.44 3.74 2.66
N PHE A 132 -1.09 2.75 1.86
CA PHE A 132 -1.63 2.53 0.52
C PHE A 132 -2.01 1.07 0.32
N ALA A 133 -3.22 0.83 -0.15
CA ALA A 133 -3.63 -0.47 -0.69
C ALA A 133 -3.50 -0.47 -2.22
N PHE A 134 -3.53 -1.65 -2.85
CA PHE A 134 -3.34 -1.75 -4.31
C PHE A 134 -4.36 -0.90 -5.09
N TYR A 135 -5.62 -0.89 -4.65
CA TYR A 135 -6.69 -0.14 -5.33
C TYR A 135 -6.51 1.38 -5.19
N GLU A 136 -5.79 1.85 -4.17
CA GLU A 136 -5.45 3.26 -4.03
C GLU A 136 -4.30 3.62 -4.97
N LEU A 137 -3.35 2.73 -5.20
CA LEU A 137 -2.32 2.92 -6.25
C LEU A 137 -2.96 2.94 -7.65
N LEU A 138 -3.95 2.08 -7.91
CA LEU A 138 -4.73 2.13 -9.16
C LEU A 138 -5.50 3.45 -9.29
N PHE A 139 -6.08 3.94 -8.20
CA PHE A 139 -6.75 5.23 -8.17
C PHE A 139 -5.77 6.38 -8.47
N LEU A 140 -4.52 6.31 -8.00
CA LEU A 140 -3.49 7.28 -8.38
C LEU A 140 -3.15 7.21 -9.87
N ASN A 141 -3.09 6.01 -10.48
CA ASN A 141 -2.88 5.87 -11.94
C ASN A 141 -4.03 6.54 -12.72
N TYR A 142 -5.25 6.39 -12.22
CA TYR A 142 -6.41 7.07 -12.81
C TYR A 142 -6.31 8.59 -12.65
N LEU A 143 -5.92 9.08 -11.48
CA LEU A 143 -5.74 10.51 -11.25
C LEU A 143 -4.70 11.11 -12.19
N SER A 144 -3.53 10.48 -12.32
CA SER A 144 -2.45 10.93 -13.21
C SER A 144 -2.78 10.78 -14.70
N SER A 145 -3.89 10.13 -15.06
CA SER A 145 -4.31 9.83 -16.44
C SER A 145 -3.46 8.78 -17.16
N GLU A 146 -2.68 7.99 -16.42
CA GLU A 146 -1.98 6.82 -16.96
C GLU A 146 -2.95 5.73 -17.41
N ILE A 147 -4.09 5.61 -16.71
CA ILE A 147 -5.18 4.71 -17.07
C ILE A 147 -6.54 5.43 -17.03
N ASN A 148 -7.50 4.92 -17.79
CA ASN A 148 -8.91 5.33 -17.71
C ASN A 148 -9.71 4.48 -16.71
N LEU A 149 -10.99 4.84 -16.47
CA LEU A 149 -11.84 4.17 -15.48
C LEU A 149 -12.15 2.70 -15.83
N VAL A 150 -12.27 2.38 -17.13
CA VAL A 150 -12.52 1.00 -17.59
C VAL A 150 -11.27 0.15 -17.33
N GLU A 151 -10.09 0.69 -17.63
CA GLU A 151 -8.82 0.02 -17.34
C GLU A 151 -8.60 -0.17 -15.85
N MET A 152 -8.85 0.86 -15.04
CA MET A 152 -8.76 0.79 -13.57
C MET A 152 -9.66 -0.31 -13.00
N HIS A 153 -10.91 -0.41 -13.47
CA HIS A 153 -11.84 -1.45 -13.03
C HIS A 153 -11.37 -2.84 -13.45
N ARG A 154 -10.96 -3.01 -14.71
CA ARG A 154 -10.42 -4.29 -15.21
C ARG A 154 -9.21 -4.75 -14.40
N GLU A 155 -8.25 -3.86 -14.15
CA GLU A 155 -7.06 -4.21 -13.37
C GLU A 155 -7.38 -4.55 -11.91
N PHE A 156 -8.35 -3.85 -11.32
CA PHE A 156 -8.86 -4.20 -10.01
C PHE A 156 -9.46 -5.61 -9.98
N ASP A 157 -10.31 -5.94 -10.95
CA ASP A 157 -10.93 -7.25 -11.05
C ASP A 157 -9.90 -8.36 -11.30
N GLU A 158 -8.89 -8.10 -12.13
CA GLU A 158 -7.79 -9.05 -12.37
C GLU A 158 -7.01 -9.38 -11.07
N VAL A 159 -6.69 -8.38 -10.24
CA VAL A 159 -6.02 -8.63 -8.95
C VAL A 159 -6.91 -9.44 -8.01
N THR A 160 -8.16 -8.97 -7.80
CA THR A 160 -9.09 -9.56 -6.83
C THR A 160 -9.51 -10.99 -7.21
N SER A 161 -9.84 -11.24 -8.48
CA SER A 161 -10.29 -12.55 -8.96
C SER A 161 -9.19 -13.61 -8.99
N GLN A 162 -7.92 -13.23 -9.04
CA GLN A 162 -6.80 -14.18 -9.06
C GLN A 162 -6.28 -14.49 -7.66
N THR A 163 -6.37 -13.53 -6.73
CA THR A 163 -5.64 -13.61 -5.46
C THR A 163 -6.52 -13.49 -4.21
N MET A 164 -7.76 -13.02 -4.32
CA MET A 164 -8.68 -12.78 -3.20
C MET A 164 -9.96 -13.63 -3.29
N ASN A 165 -9.81 -14.93 -3.58
CA ASN A 165 -10.93 -15.83 -3.93
C ASN A 165 -11.98 -16.01 -2.82
N LEU A 166 -11.59 -15.91 -1.55
CA LEU A 166 -12.52 -16.13 -0.42
C LEU A 166 -13.38 -14.89 -0.14
N HIS A 167 -12.76 -13.71 -0.19
CA HIS A 167 -13.38 -12.44 0.18
C HIS A 167 -12.93 -11.34 -0.80
N PRO A 168 -13.41 -11.38 -2.06
CA PRO A 168 -13.01 -10.39 -3.05
C PRO A 168 -13.47 -9.00 -2.64
N MET A 169 -12.57 -8.03 -2.78
CA MET A 169 -12.93 -6.62 -2.60
C MET A 169 -13.91 -6.18 -3.69
N LYS A 170 -14.84 -5.28 -3.35
CA LYS A 170 -15.77 -4.70 -4.34
C LYS A 170 -15.23 -3.37 -4.85
N PHE A 171 -15.04 -3.25 -6.17
CA PHE A 171 -14.48 -2.06 -6.81
C PHE A 171 -15.20 -0.78 -6.40
N ARG A 172 -16.54 -0.75 -6.55
CA ARG A 172 -17.38 0.40 -6.18
C ARG A 172 -17.15 0.84 -4.73
N THR A 173 -17.15 -0.11 -3.79
CA THR A 173 -16.94 0.18 -2.36
C THR A 173 -15.57 0.80 -2.12
N LYS A 174 -14.51 0.18 -2.67
CA LYS A 174 -13.14 0.66 -2.48
C LYS A 174 -12.91 2.03 -3.11
N MET A 175 -13.42 2.28 -4.32
CA MET A 175 -13.33 3.59 -4.96
C MET A 175 -14.07 4.70 -4.20
N LEU A 176 -15.25 4.40 -3.63
CA LEU A 176 -15.98 5.38 -2.80
C LEU A 176 -15.20 5.70 -1.50
N LEU A 177 -14.57 4.71 -0.89
CA LEU A 177 -13.74 4.92 0.30
C LEU A 177 -12.50 5.76 -0.03
N THR A 178 -11.77 5.42 -1.10
CA THR A 178 -10.60 6.19 -1.56
C THR A 178 -10.97 7.63 -1.92
N ALA A 179 -12.07 7.83 -2.65
CA ALA A 179 -12.54 9.18 -3.00
C ALA A 179 -12.92 10.00 -1.75
N ARG A 180 -13.51 9.37 -0.71
CA ARG A 180 -13.78 10.03 0.56
C ARG A 180 -12.48 10.40 1.28
N ARG A 181 -11.54 9.45 1.43
CA ARG A 181 -10.24 9.63 2.07
C ARG A 181 -9.45 10.79 1.49
N PHE A 182 -9.45 10.94 0.16
CA PHE A 182 -8.71 12.01 -0.51
C PHE A 182 -9.52 13.31 -0.73
N SER A 183 -10.72 13.42 -0.15
CA SER A 183 -11.53 14.63 -0.26
C SER A 183 -11.27 15.59 0.91
N HIS A 184 -11.28 16.89 0.64
CA HIS A 184 -11.19 17.94 1.67
C HIS A 184 -12.25 17.80 2.79
N ARG A 185 -13.42 17.23 2.47
CA ARG A 185 -14.54 17.16 3.42
C ARG A 185 -14.41 16.04 4.44
N HIS A 186 -13.81 14.91 4.04
CA HIS A 186 -13.82 13.67 4.83
C HIS A 186 -12.42 13.12 5.11
N GLY A 187 -11.43 13.51 4.31
CA GLY A 187 -10.05 13.13 4.48
C GLY A 187 -9.36 13.88 5.61
N THR A 188 -8.23 13.35 6.05
CA THR A 188 -7.31 14.08 6.91
C THR A 188 -6.58 15.16 6.11
N GLU A 189 -6.01 16.15 6.80
CA GLU A 189 -5.24 17.20 6.12
C GLU A 189 -4.02 16.61 5.39
N ARG A 190 -3.38 15.58 5.99
CA ARG A 190 -2.28 14.84 5.38
C ARG A 190 -2.68 14.24 4.02
N ASP A 191 -3.77 13.49 3.98
CA ASP A 191 -4.20 12.77 2.79
C ASP A 191 -4.77 13.72 1.73
N TYR A 192 -5.47 14.77 2.14
CA TYR A 192 -5.97 15.80 1.22
C TYR A 192 -4.83 16.63 0.61
N SER A 193 -3.86 17.07 1.41
CA SER A 193 -2.70 17.81 0.90
C SER A 193 -1.87 16.94 -0.04
N TYR A 194 -1.67 15.66 0.28
CA TYR A 194 -0.97 14.72 -0.60
C TYR A 194 -1.64 14.61 -1.98
N VAL A 195 -2.95 14.34 -2.05
CA VAL A 195 -3.62 14.18 -3.35
C VAL A 195 -3.66 15.49 -4.14
N ARG A 196 -3.76 16.63 -3.45
CA ARG A 196 -3.73 17.96 -4.08
C ARG A 196 -2.39 18.19 -4.75
N ASP A 197 -1.30 17.95 -4.02
CA ASP A 197 0.06 18.16 -4.52
C ASP A 197 0.38 17.16 -5.65
N PHE A 198 -0.07 15.90 -5.52
CA PHE A 198 -0.02 14.90 -6.59
C PHE A 198 -0.73 15.39 -7.86
N CYS A 199 -1.97 15.88 -7.74
CA CYS A 199 -2.72 16.39 -8.89
C CYS A 199 -2.05 17.62 -9.53
N GLN A 200 -1.43 18.50 -8.73
CA GLN A 200 -0.67 19.64 -9.23
C GLN A 200 0.56 19.20 -10.03
N GLN A 201 1.32 18.23 -9.52
CA GLN A 201 2.50 17.68 -10.20
C GLN A 201 2.14 17.06 -11.55
N HIS A 202 1.01 16.34 -11.62
CA HIS A 202 0.51 15.72 -12.85
C HIS A 202 -0.34 16.66 -13.73
N LYS A 203 -0.55 17.92 -13.31
CA LYS A 203 -1.36 18.92 -14.04
C LYS A 203 -2.79 18.44 -14.34
N VAL A 204 -3.41 17.75 -13.38
CA VAL A 204 -4.76 17.20 -13.49
C VAL A 204 -5.74 17.91 -12.56
N ASP A 205 -6.99 18.06 -13.00
CA ASP A 205 -8.07 18.59 -12.17
C ASP A 205 -8.78 17.45 -11.42
N TYR A 206 -8.53 17.38 -10.11
CA TYR A 206 -9.16 16.41 -9.22
C TYR A 206 -10.69 16.42 -9.30
N ARG A 207 -11.34 17.60 -9.43
CA ARG A 207 -12.80 17.70 -9.49
C ARG A 207 -13.35 17.09 -10.78
N VAL A 208 -12.64 17.24 -11.89
CA VAL A 208 -13.01 16.63 -13.18
C VAL A 208 -12.90 15.11 -13.07
N LYS A 209 -11.78 14.60 -12.52
CA LYS A 209 -11.60 13.16 -12.26
C LYS A 209 -12.70 12.61 -11.36
N MET A 210 -13.01 13.28 -10.25
CA MET A 210 -14.05 12.80 -9.32
C MET A 210 -15.45 12.81 -9.93
N ARG A 211 -15.75 13.74 -10.85
CA ARG A 211 -17.02 13.73 -11.60
C ARG A 211 -17.12 12.49 -12.49
N GLY A 212 -16.08 12.22 -13.28
CA GLY A 212 -16.04 11.05 -14.15
C GLY A 212 -16.13 9.74 -13.35
N LEU A 213 -15.40 9.65 -12.24
CA LEU A 213 -15.50 8.50 -11.34
C LEU A 213 -16.93 8.32 -10.81
N LYS A 214 -17.58 9.39 -10.33
CA LYS A 214 -18.95 9.32 -9.83
C LYS A 214 -19.95 8.84 -10.88
N GLU A 215 -19.83 9.34 -12.11
CA GLU A 215 -20.66 8.93 -13.25
C GLU A 215 -20.45 7.45 -13.58
N TYR A 216 -19.20 7.01 -13.69
CA TYR A 216 -18.87 5.60 -13.95
C TYR A 216 -19.39 4.68 -12.86
N LEU A 217 -19.15 5.02 -11.59
CA LEU A 217 -19.64 4.25 -10.46
C LEU A 217 -21.17 4.15 -10.50
N SER A 218 -21.90 5.21 -10.87
CA SER A 218 -23.37 5.14 -10.94
C SER A 218 -23.92 4.13 -11.94
N GLY A 219 -23.10 3.70 -12.92
CA GLY A 219 -23.46 2.69 -13.91
C GLY A 219 -23.07 1.25 -13.56
N ILE A 220 -22.45 1.02 -12.39
CA ILE A 220 -22.02 -0.31 -11.93
C ILE A 220 -22.56 -0.58 -10.52
N GLU A 221 -22.99 -1.83 -10.28
CA GLU A 221 -23.52 -2.29 -8.99
C GLU A 221 -22.44 -2.42 -7.90
#